data_AF-A0A2E9C2V0-F1
#
_entry.id   AF-A0A2E9C2V0-F1
#
_cell.length_a   1.000
_cell.length_b   1.000
_cell.length_c   1.000
_cell.angle_alpha   90.00
_cell.angle_beta   90.00
_cell.angle_gamma   90.00
#
_symmetry.space_group_name_H-M   'P 1'
#
loop_
_entity.id
_entity.type
_entity.pdbx_description
1 polymer ?
#
loop_
_entity_poly.entity_id
_entity_poly.type
_entity_poly.pdbx_seq_one_letter_code
_entity_poly.pdbx_strand_id
1 'polypeptide(L)'
;MAYEERRLATPLPYSTASVVGIDERPLAERIVKDTGFDQFAPNFSAKLCASDGTTTVAGYDAAVTLVKSEGAALWRAAVDRVQGRRASPAGSQLPNSDDRMLYWARVQMTKVLRQWAPEFALSEAQKASLQWEFERASRGQYDIELPEGNAPGGGKYRRMIVSGFDTFTLGALGTPNTGLRNGNPSGATALEMDGREITLDDGSVLHVESYILPVSYDPFHAGMQEDTLGPWFKAGPKRVDASITMSQGSANVFNLEQWNARYHGPSAGNDGIIYCPVGNRLPKYVLPIGTITVPNTAPISMPGSGCDTNPQSRWLGYDAISAWLKEAPPQFTTSSLPIAAMVTGKTNAGIPRPPGATSEGAEGFDVTWHTNYSYFADCDNEAGTTVASNGVMNAMPDPSLVKAPPATACAQSGGGGNYLSNESAYRNTLLRDTFKLDIPAGHIHVPVMTNFFTAATGGVPDDNAMTDARFEAYRTAIVAQTKKLLVVIGNNLK
;
A
#
# COMPACT_ATOMS: atom_id res chain seq x y z
N MET A 1 -5.94 3.58 -23.99
CA MET A 1 -5.10 3.45 -22.78
C MET A 1 -6.03 3.27 -21.59
N ALA A 2 -5.69 2.38 -20.65
CA ALA A 2 -6.42 2.25 -19.40
C ALA A 2 -6.29 3.55 -18.57
N TYR A 3 -7.12 3.71 -17.52
CA TYR A 3 -7.21 4.96 -16.77
C TYR A 3 -5.83 5.41 -16.25
N GLU A 4 -5.12 4.53 -15.54
CA GLU A 4 -3.80 4.82 -14.97
C GLU A 4 -2.73 5.11 -16.02
N GLU A 5 -2.74 4.37 -17.12
CA GLU A 5 -1.73 4.49 -18.18
C GLU A 5 -1.75 5.85 -18.88
N ARG A 6 -2.88 6.56 -18.84
CA ARG A 6 -2.95 7.93 -19.36
C ARG A 6 -2.01 8.89 -18.63
N ARG A 7 -1.60 8.56 -17.39
CA ARG A 7 -0.59 9.32 -16.64
C ARG A 7 0.81 9.18 -17.19
N LEU A 8 1.10 8.12 -17.95
CA LEU A 8 2.43 7.91 -18.55
C LEU A 8 2.83 9.02 -19.53
N ALA A 9 1.85 9.76 -20.06
CA ALA A 9 2.08 10.88 -20.96
C ALA A 9 2.02 12.25 -20.26
N THR A 10 1.75 12.31 -18.95
CA THR A 10 1.57 13.58 -18.24
C THR A 10 2.91 14.11 -17.71
N PRO A 11 3.33 15.34 -18.09
CA PRO A 11 4.49 15.98 -17.51
C PRO A 11 4.16 16.70 -16.19
N LEU A 12 5.21 17.14 -15.49
CA LEU A 12 5.06 18.16 -14.44
C LEU A 12 4.76 19.53 -15.07
N PRO A 13 4.28 20.53 -14.30
CA PRO A 13 4.19 21.90 -14.77
C PRO A 13 5.55 22.39 -15.31
N TYR A 14 5.53 23.13 -16.43
CA TYR A 14 6.75 23.61 -17.11
C TYR A 14 6.68 25.10 -17.55
N SER A 15 5.60 25.81 -17.21
CA SER A 15 5.37 27.20 -17.67
C SER A 15 4.66 28.11 -16.64
N THR A 16 4.49 27.66 -15.39
CA THR A 16 3.86 28.46 -14.32
C THR A 16 4.88 29.31 -13.56
N ALA A 17 4.42 30.29 -12.76
CA ALA A 17 5.30 31.18 -12.00
C ALA A 17 6.18 30.47 -10.94
N SER A 18 5.80 29.25 -10.54
CA SER A 18 6.49 28.39 -9.58
C SER A 18 7.45 27.39 -10.22
N VAL A 19 7.66 27.47 -11.54
CA VAL A 19 8.53 26.58 -12.30
C VAL A 19 9.90 27.22 -12.51
N VAL A 20 10.96 26.47 -12.23
CA VAL A 20 12.35 26.86 -12.53
C VAL A 20 12.89 26.05 -13.73
N GLY A 21 12.60 24.75 -13.79
CA GLY A 21 12.98 23.89 -14.91
C GLY A 21 11.99 23.90 -16.08
N ILE A 22 12.44 23.60 -17.30
CA ILE A 22 11.58 23.55 -18.51
C ILE A 22 11.47 22.14 -19.11
N ASP A 23 11.65 21.09 -18.31
CA ASP A 23 11.59 19.71 -18.81
C ASP A 23 10.13 19.29 -19.03
N GLU A 24 9.72 19.25 -20.31
CA GLU A 24 8.39 18.88 -20.76
C GLU A 24 8.17 17.36 -20.87
N ARG A 25 9.20 16.54 -20.60
CA ARG A 25 9.05 15.08 -20.67
C ARG A 25 8.07 14.59 -19.58
N PRO A 26 7.26 13.55 -19.86
CA PRO A 26 6.39 12.95 -18.87
C PRO A 26 7.15 12.54 -17.60
N LEU A 27 6.55 12.74 -16.42
CA LEU A 27 7.26 12.44 -15.16
C LEU A 27 7.64 10.96 -15.07
N ALA A 28 6.75 10.08 -15.52
CA ALA A 28 7.00 8.63 -15.52
C ALA A 28 8.29 8.29 -16.28
N GLU A 29 8.53 8.89 -17.44
CA GLU A 29 9.77 8.70 -18.23
C GLU A 29 10.99 9.20 -17.46
N ARG A 30 10.89 10.40 -16.87
CA ARG A 30 11.97 11.01 -16.11
C ARG A 30 12.37 10.13 -14.91
N ILE A 31 11.41 9.61 -14.15
CA ILE A 31 11.65 8.74 -13.00
C ILE A 31 12.29 7.41 -13.43
N VAL A 32 11.73 6.69 -14.40
CA VAL A 32 12.29 5.38 -14.77
C VAL A 32 13.68 5.51 -15.39
N LYS A 33 13.96 6.61 -16.11
CA LYS A 33 15.30 6.87 -16.66
C LYS A 33 16.31 7.23 -15.57
N ASP A 34 15.95 8.12 -14.66
CA ASP A 34 16.83 8.54 -13.55
C ASP A 34 17.16 7.35 -12.62
N THR A 35 16.23 6.42 -12.44
CA THR A 35 16.40 5.26 -11.56
C THR A 35 16.98 4.02 -12.24
N GLY A 36 17.11 4.01 -13.57
CA GLY A 36 17.62 2.88 -14.35
C GLY A 36 16.62 1.72 -14.52
N PHE A 37 15.33 2.05 -14.61
CA PHE A 37 14.19 1.16 -14.79
C PHE A 37 13.55 1.28 -16.18
N ASP A 38 14.04 2.18 -17.02
CA ASP A 38 13.53 2.49 -18.36
C ASP A 38 13.62 1.29 -19.34
N GLN A 39 14.48 0.31 -19.08
CA GLN A 39 14.65 -0.87 -19.93
C GLN A 39 13.68 -2.02 -19.61
N PHE A 40 12.95 -1.98 -18.49
CA PHE A 40 12.04 -3.08 -18.12
C PHE A 40 10.90 -3.27 -19.13
N ALA A 41 10.19 -2.21 -19.50
CA ALA A 41 9.09 -2.30 -20.46
C ALA A 41 9.54 -2.66 -21.89
N PRO A 42 10.60 -2.05 -22.46
CA PRO A 42 11.15 -2.47 -23.75
C PRO A 42 11.61 -3.93 -23.79
N ASN A 43 12.35 -4.38 -22.77
CA ASN A 43 12.82 -5.77 -22.70
C ASN A 43 11.66 -6.76 -22.56
N PHE A 44 10.65 -6.40 -21.77
CA PHE A 44 9.44 -7.22 -21.64
C PHE A 44 8.68 -7.32 -22.96
N SER A 45 8.55 -6.20 -23.69
CA SER A 45 7.95 -6.19 -25.03
C SER A 45 8.70 -7.11 -26.00
N ALA A 46 10.04 -7.07 -25.99
CA ALA A 46 10.87 -7.91 -26.85
C ALA A 46 10.80 -9.41 -26.50
N LYS A 47 10.45 -9.75 -25.26
CA LYS A 47 10.19 -11.13 -24.81
C LYS A 47 8.78 -11.63 -25.15
N LEU A 48 7.84 -10.74 -25.44
CA LEU A 48 6.47 -11.06 -25.87
C LEU A 48 6.33 -11.12 -27.40
N CYS A 49 7.05 -10.23 -28.10
CA CYS A 49 7.07 -10.14 -29.56
C CYS A 49 8.49 -9.86 -30.06
N ALA A 50 8.91 -10.57 -31.10
CA ALA A 50 10.16 -10.27 -31.81
C ALA A 50 10.05 -8.95 -32.60
N SER A 51 11.19 -8.44 -33.08
CA SER A 51 11.24 -7.17 -33.81
C SER A 51 10.47 -7.18 -35.14
N ASP A 52 10.20 -8.36 -35.70
CA ASP A 52 9.39 -8.56 -36.91
C ASP A 52 7.89 -8.73 -36.61
N GLY A 53 7.48 -8.63 -35.35
CA GLY A 53 6.10 -8.76 -34.89
C GLY A 53 5.67 -10.19 -34.57
N THR A 54 6.53 -11.19 -34.77
CA THR A 54 6.19 -12.59 -34.46
C THR A 54 6.09 -12.82 -32.95
N THR A 55 5.18 -13.69 -32.53
CA THR A 55 5.01 -14.03 -31.11
C THR A 55 6.15 -14.94 -30.64
N THR A 56 6.89 -14.54 -29.61
CA THR A 56 8.03 -15.30 -29.07
C THR A 56 7.61 -16.34 -28.03
N VAL A 57 6.41 -16.21 -27.48
CA VAL A 57 5.88 -17.05 -26.40
C VAL A 57 5.01 -18.16 -26.97
N ALA A 58 5.27 -19.42 -26.59
CA ALA A 58 4.66 -20.59 -27.22
C ALA A 58 3.15 -20.79 -26.92
N GLY A 59 2.56 -20.05 -25.99
CA GLY A 59 1.17 -20.20 -25.59
C GLY A 59 0.84 -19.57 -24.23
N TYR A 60 -0.37 -19.79 -23.74
CA TYR A 60 -0.86 -19.19 -22.50
C TYR A 60 -0.01 -19.55 -21.27
N ASP A 61 0.33 -20.82 -21.06
CA ASP A 61 1.10 -21.25 -19.87
C ASP A 61 2.53 -20.68 -19.87
N ALA A 62 3.14 -20.60 -21.05
CA ALA A 62 4.43 -19.93 -21.23
C ALA A 62 4.32 -18.42 -20.97
N ALA A 63 3.20 -17.80 -21.35
CA ALA A 63 2.92 -16.40 -21.06
C ALA A 63 2.74 -16.17 -19.55
N VAL A 64 2.01 -17.03 -18.84
CA VAL A 64 1.88 -16.98 -17.37
C VAL A 64 3.25 -17.07 -16.71
N THR A 65 4.09 -18.01 -17.15
CA THR A 65 5.45 -18.17 -16.64
C THR A 65 6.27 -16.90 -16.85
N LEU A 66 6.22 -16.33 -18.06
CA LEU A 66 6.94 -15.11 -18.40
C LEU A 66 6.46 -13.91 -17.57
N VAL A 67 5.16 -13.64 -17.49
CA VAL A 67 4.68 -12.46 -16.76
C VAL A 67 5.02 -12.54 -15.27
N LYS A 68 5.01 -13.74 -14.67
CA LYS A 68 5.46 -13.93 -13.29
C LYS A 68 6.95 -13.69 -13.13
N SER A 69 7.79 -14.20 -14.05
CA SER A 69 9.24 -14.00 -13.95
C SER A 69 9.64 -12.54 -14.16
N GLU A 70 9.01 -11.85 -15.11
CA GLU A 70 9.28 -10.43 -15.37
C GLU A 70 8.76 -9.52 -14.26
N GLY A 71 7.59 -9.84 -13.68
CA GLY A 71 7.08 -9.14 -12.51
C GLY A 71 8.01 -9.31 -11.30
N ALA A 72 8.44 -10.53 -11.00
CA ALA A 72 9.38 -10.80 -9.90
C ALA A 72 10.74 -10.10 -10.12
N ALA A 73 11.23 -10.07 -11.36
CA ALA A 73 12.46 -9.35 -11.70
C ALA A 73 12.34 -7.84 -11.46
N LEU A 74 11.18 -7.25 -11.76
CA LEU A 74 10.90 -5.84 -11.48
C LEU A 74 10.87 -5.57 -9.96
N TRP A 75 10.17 -6.42 -9.19
CA TRP A 75 10.12 -6.32 -7.73
C TRP A 75 11.51 -6.34 -7.10
N ARG A 76 12.30 -7.38 -7.38
CA ARG A 76 13.64 -7.55 -6.80
C ARG A 76 14.57 -6.42 -7.18
N ALA A 77 14.49 -5.91 -8.42
CA ALA A 77 15.29 -4.77 -8.82
C ALA A 77 14.97 -3.50 -8.02
N ALA A 78 13.68 -3.29 -7.67
CA ALA A 78 13.25 -2.17 -6.84
C ALA A 78 13.77 -2.31 -5.41
N VAL A 79 13.62 -3.50 -4.81
CA VAL A 79 14.18 -3.82 -3.49
C VAL A 79 15.70 -3.65 -3.48
N ASP A 80 16.40 -4.22 -4.45
CA ASP A 80 17.86 -4.10 -4.58
C ASP A 80 18.31 -2.65 -4.72
N ARG A 81 17.56 -1.82 -5.46
CA ARG A 81 17.86 -0.38 -5.56
C ARG A 81 17.71 0.30 -4.22
N VAL A 82 16.56 0.17 -3.56
CA VAL A 82 16.27 0.82 -2.27
C VAL A 82 17.29 0.40 -1.21
N GLN A 83 17.66 -0.87 -1.18
CA GLN A 83 18.63 -1.43 -0.24
C GLN A 83 20.09 -1.26 -0.67
N GLY A 84 20.36 -0.53 -1.76
CA GLY A 84 21.71 -0.18 -2.22
C GLY A 84 22.51 -1.31 -2.87
N ARG A 85 21.88 -2.45 -3.19
CA ARG A 85 22.48 -3.56 -3.95
C ARG A 85 22.51 -3.32 -5.45
N ARG A 86 21.66 -2.44 -5.97
CA ARG A 86 21.65 -1.99 -7.37
C ARG A 86 22.10 -0.54 -7.46
N ALA A 87 23.12 -0.27 -8.27
CA ALA A 87 23.65 1.07 -8.48
C ALA A 87 22.64 1.96 -9.24
N SER A 88 22.60 3.24 -8.85
CA SER A 88 21.94 4.28 -9.63
C SER A 88 22.72 4.60 -10.91
N PRO A 89 22.06 4.97 -12.01
CA PRO A 89 22.71 5.59 -13.16
C PRO A 89 23.64 6.75 -12.76
N ALA A 90 24.69 6.98 -13.56
CA ALA A 90 25.57 8.12 -13.34
C ALA A 90 24.81 9.44 -13.50
N GLY A 91 24.88 10.31 -12.50
CA GLY A 91 24.19 11.61 -12.51
C GLY A 91 22.72 11.58 -12.10
N SER A 92 22.22 10.46 -11.57
CA SER A 92 20.85 10.39 -11.01
C SER A 92 20.62 11.47 -9.95
N GLN A 93 19.44 12.09 -10.02
CA GLN A 93 18.96 13.08 -9.05
C GLN A 93 18.17 12.42 -7.91
N LEU A 94 17.52 11.28 -8.17
CA LEU A 94 16.70 10.59 -7.19
C LEU A 94 17.55 9.68 -6.32
N PRO A 95 17.34 9.68 -4.99
CA PRO A 95 18.06 8.76 -4.12
C PRO A 95 17.65 7.30 -4.40
N ASN A 96 18.48 6.38 -3.90
CA ASN A 96 18.18 4.94 -3.96
C ASN A 96 16.84 4.61 -3.30
N SER A 97 16.50 5.31 -2.23
CA SER A 97 15.27 5.13 -1.43
C SER A 97 13.98 5.60 -2.11
N ASP A 98 14.03 6.14 -3.32
CA ASP A 98 12.80 6.50 -4.03
C ASP A 98 11.91 5.26 -4.23
N ASP A 99 10.60 5.41 -4.13
CA ASP A 99 9.63 4.31 -4.21
C ASP A 99 8.85 4.31 -5.54
N ARG A 100 8.91 5.42 -6.28
CA ARG A 100 7.99 5.70 -7.38
C ARG A 100 8.38 4.92 -8.65
N MET A 101 9.63 4.49 -8.78
CA MET A 101 10.09 3.76 -9.97
C MET A 101 9.33 2.45 -10.18
N LEU A 102 9.02 1.73 -9.08
CA LEU A 102 8.31 0.46 -9.15
C LEU A 102 6.92 0.66 -9.74
N TYR A 103 6.19 1.66 -9.25
CA TYR A 103 4.86 2.01 -9.76
C TYR A 103 4.92 2.37 -11.25
N TRP A 104 5.79 3.31 -11.64
CA TRP A 104 5.82 3.78 -13.03
C TRP A 104 6.31 2.72 -14.03
N ALA A 105 7.34 1.94 -13.69
CA ALA A 105 7.80 0.85 -14.52
C ALA A 105 6.73 -0.25 -14.65
N ARG A 106 6.04 -0.59 -13.57
CA ARG A 106 4.93 -1.55 -13.61
C ARG A 106 3.81 -1.06 -14.51
N VAL A 107 3.37 0.20 -14.40
CA VAL A 107 2.32 0.76 -15.28
C VAL A 107 2.73 0.72 -16.76
N GLN A 108 4.01 0.97 -17.08
CA GLN A 108 4.52 0.81 -18.45
C GLN A 108 4.46 -0.65 -18.93
N MET A 109 4.86 -1.61 -18.09
CA MET A 109 4.80 -3.04 -18.43
C MET A 109 3.36 -3.57 -18.52
N THR A 110 2.46 -3.15 -17.62
CA THR A 110 1.02 -3.44 -17.67
C THR A 110 0.42 -2.96 -19.00
N LYS A 111 0.81 -1.77 -19.48
CA LYS A 111 0.43 -1.26 -20.80
C LYS A 111 0.93 -2.16 -21.93
N VAL A 112 2.20 -2.58 -21.89
CA VAL A 112 2.78 -3.50 -22.89
C VAL A 112 1.95 -4.80 -22.93
N LEU A 113 1.71 -5.43 -21.78
CA LEU A 113 0.93 -6.67 -21.69
C LEU A 113 -0.52 -6.50 -22.16
N ARG A 114 -1.14 -5.35 -21.89
CA ARG A 114 -2.52 -5.05 -22.31
C ARG A 114 -2.62 -4.83 -23.82
N GLN A 115 -1.56 -4.33 -24.46
CA GLN A 115 -1.51 -4.10 -25.90
C GLN A 115 -1.03 -5.32 -26.69
N TRP A 116 -0.45 -6.31 -26.01
CA TRP A 116 0.04 -7.52 -26.65
C TRP A 116 -1.10 -8.32 -27.30
N ALA A 117 -0.90 -8.65 -28.57
CA ALA A 117 -1.83 -9.42 -29.39
C ALA A 117 -1.08 -10.62 -29.98
N PRO A 118 -1.01 -11.75 -29.26
CA PRO A 118 -0.29 -12.93 -29.75
C PRO A 118 -1.00 -13.59 -30.94
N GLU A 119 -0.25 -14.41 -31.67
CA GLU A 119 -0.76 -15.23 -32.78
C GLU A 119 -1.75 -16.31 -32.33
N PHE A 120 -1.66 -16.75 -31.09
CA PHE A 120 -2.61 -17.68 -30.49
C PHE A 120 -3.77 -16.93 -29.80
N ALA A 121 -4.95 -17.54 -29.82
CA ALA A 121 -6.14 -16.94 -29.22
C ALA A 121 -6.01 -16.85 -27.69
N LEU A 122 -6.33 -15.67 -27.15
CA LEU A 122 -6.51 -15.44 -25.72
C LEU A 122 -7.95 -14.99 -25.45
N SER A 123 -8.64 -15.70 -24.57
CA SER A 123 -9.92 -15.25 -24.01
C SER A 123 -9.71 -14.03 -23.09
N GLU A 124 -10.78 -13.25 -22.85
CA GLU A 124 -10.73 -12.12 -21.91
C GLU A 124 -10.35 -12.57 -20.48
N ALA A 125 -10.80 -13.76 -20.06
CA ALA A 125 -10.42 -14.34 -18.77
C ALA A 125 -8.91 -14.64 -18.70
N GLN A 126 -8.33 -15.16 -19.78
CA GLN A 126 -6.88 -15.39 -19.86
C GLN A 126 -6.10 -14.08 -19.86
N LYS A 127 -6.55 -13.05 -20.58
CA LYS A 127 -5.92 -11.71 -20.55
C LYS A 127 -5.95 -11.11 -19.15
N ALA A 128 -7.11 -11.19 -18.47
CA ALA A 128 -7.26 -10.74 -17.09
C ALA A 128 -6.35 -11.54 -16.14
N SER A 129 -6.23 -12.86 -16.33
CA SER A 129 -5.34 -13.70 -15.54
C SER A 129 -3.87 -13.36 -15.76
N LEU A 130 -3.44 -13.05 -16.98
CA LEU A 130 -2.06 -12.60 -17.23
C LEU A 130 -1.76 -11.28 -16.52
N GLN A 131 -2.69 -10.33 -16.55
CA GLN A 131 -2.57 -9.07 -15.81
C GLN A 131 -2.52 -9.30 -14.30
N TRP A 132 -3.37 -10.19 -13.78
CA TRP A 132 -3.39 -10.57 -12.37
C TRP A 132 -2.05 -11.17 -11.92
N GLU A 133 -1.54 -12.16 -12.66
CA GLU A 133 -0.27 -12.81 -12.31
C GLU A 133 0.92 -11.84 -12.40
N PHE A 134 0.93 -10.94 -13.39
CA PHE A 134 1.93 -9.87 -13.49
C PHE A 134 1.87 -8.91 -12.30
N GLU A 135 0.68 -8.39 -11.98
CA GLU A 135 0.48 -7.44 -10.88
C GLU A 135 0.91 -8.06 -9.55
N ARG A 136 0.52 -9.31 -9.26
CA ARG A 136 0.94 -9.99 -8.02
C ARG A 136 2.46 -10.18 -7.95
N ALA A 137 3.07 -10.63 -9.04
CA ALA A 137 4.52 -10.85 -9.11
C ALA A 137 5.32 -9.55 -8.93
N SER A 138 4.92 -8.48 -9.61
CA SER A 138 5.57 -7.15 -9.53
C SER A 138 5.28 -6.37 -8.25
N ARG A 139 4.53 -6.96 -7.32
CA ARG A 139 4.20 -6.41 -6.00
C ARG A 139 4.87 -7.17 -4.85
N GLY A 140 5.76 -8.11 -5.15
CA GLY A 140 6.44 -8.93 -4.15
C GLY A 140 5.62 -10.07 -3.58
N GLN A 141 4.34 -10.23 -3.97
CA GLN A 141 3.44 -11.20 -3.34
C GLN A 141 3.87 -12.66 -3.55
N TYR A 142 4.59 -12.94 -4.64
CA TYR A 142 5.18 -14.25 -4.92
C TYR A 142 6.65 -14.38 -4.48
N ASP A 143 7.26 -13.29 -3.99
CA ASP A 143 8.65 -13.27 -3.55
C ASP A 143 8.77 -13.58 -2.04
N ILE A 144 7.70 -13.38 -1.27
CA ILE A 144 7.62 -13.71 0.16
C ILE A 144 8.08 -15.14 0.39
N GLU A 145 9.11 -15.31 1.22
CA GLU A 145 9.64 -16.62 1.62
C GLU A 145 10.08 -16.58 3.10
N LEU A 146 9.18 -16.99 3.99
CA LEU A 146 9.48 -17.01 5.43
C LEU A 146 10.40 -18.18 5.80
N PRO A 147 11.45 -17.98 6.62
CA PRO A 147 12.38 -19.03 6.98
C PRO A 147 11.81 -20.03 8.00
N GLU A 148 12.37 -21.24 8.06
CA GLU A 148 12.04 -22.27 9.05
C GLU A 148 13.08 -22.32 10.17
N GLY A 149 12.67 -22.74 11.37
CA GLY A 149 13.59 -23.02 12.48
C GLY A 149 14.34 -21.78 12.98
N ASN A 150 15.67 -21.90 13.08
CA ASN A 150 16.58 -20.91 13.63
C ASN A 150 17.50 -20.35 12.55
N ALA A 151 17.95 -19.11 12.74
CA ALA A 151 18.98 -18.48 11.93
C ALA A 151 20.31 -19.24 12.04
N PRO A 152 21.26 -19.06 11.08
CA PRO A 152 22.58 -19.70 11.12
C PRO A 152 23.35 -19.49 12.44
N GLY A 153 23.11 -18.36 13.12
CA GLY A 153 23.68 -18.04 14.44
C GLY A 153 22.99 -18.71 15.64
N GLY A 154 21.99 -19.57 15.41
CA GLY A 154 21.26 -20.31 16.45
C GLY A 154 20.05 -19.59 17.04
N GLY A 155 19.89 -18.28 16.80
CA GLY A 155 18.72 -17.50 17.23
C GLY A 155 17.44 -17.93 16.51
N LYS A 156 16.33 -18.02 17.24
CA LYS A 156 15.01 -18.39 16.67
C LYS A 156 14.57 -17.34 15.65
N TYR A 157 13.97 -17.74 14.53
CA TYR A 157 13.33 -16.79 13.63
C TYR A 157 11.99 -16.29 14.20
N ARG A 158 11.80 -14.97 14.17
CA ARG A 158 10.52 -14.26 14.31
C ARG A 158 10.10 -13.74 12.94
N ARG A 159 8.97 -14.18 12.42
CA ARG A 159 8.53 -13.93 11.03
C ARG A 159 7.52 -12.81 10.98
N MET A 160 7.83 -11.73 10.28
CA MET A 160 6.91 -10.62 10.09
C MET A 160 6.63 -10.41 8.61
N ILE A 161 5.35 -10.28 8.26
CA ILE A 161 4.96 -9.79 6.94
C ILE A 161 4.47 -8.35 7.10
N VAL A 162 4.96 -7.46 6.25
CA VAL A 162 4.52 -6.06 6.20
C VAL A 162 4.00 -5.67 4.83
N SER A 163 2.93 -4.87 4.77
CA SER A 163 2.43 -4.32 3.49
C SER A 163 2.69 -2.82 3.39
N GLY A 164 3.06 -2.36 2.20
CA GLY A 164 3.00 -0.95 1.78
C GLY A 164 1.94 -0.70 0.72
N PHE A 165 1.87 0.52 0.21
CA PHE A 165 0.97 0.88 -0.90
C PHE A 165 1.72 1.58 -2.04
N ASP A 166 1.13 1.50 -3.23
CA ASP A 166 1.55 2.32 -4.37
C ASP A 166 1.44 3.82 -4.11
N THR A 167 2.11 4.59 -4.96
CA THR A 167 1.94 6.04 -5.07
C THR A 167 0.50 6.41 -5.42
N PHE A 168 -0.03 7.49 -4.85
CA PHE A 168 -1.42 7.94 -5.07
C PHE A 168 -1.57 9.46 -5.02
N THR A 169 -2.80 9.94 -5.26
CA THR A 169 -3.11 11.37 -5.39
C THR A 169 -2.29 12.03 -6.53
N LEU A 170 -2.20 11.30 -7.65
CA LEU A 170 -1.35 11.62 -8.81
C LEU A 170 -1.92 12.72 -9.73
N GLY A 171 -2.84 13.54 -9.20
CA GLY A 171 -3.51 14.62 -9.90
C GLY A 171 -4.38 14.21 -11.11
N ALA A 172 -4.78 15.21 -11.88
CA ALA A 172 -5.67 15.06 -13.03
C ALA A 172 -4.95 14.41 -14.22
N LEU A 173 -5.64 13.50 -14.92
CA LEU A 173 -5.10 12.83 -16.10
C LEU A 173 -4.86 13.80 -17.25
N GLY A 174 -3.73 13.65 -17.94
CA GLY A 174 -3.38 14.44 -19.13
C GLY A 174 -3.10 15.92 -18.88
N THR A 175 -3.27 16.42 -17.66
CA THR A 175 -3.02 17.81 -17.29
C THR A 175 -1.75 17.91 -16.45
N PRO A 176 -0.77 18.75 -16.83
CA PRO A 176 0.42 18.98 -16.02
C PRO A 176 0.06 19.36 -14.58
N ASN A 177 0.60 18.63 -13.61
CA ASN A 177 0.28 18.83 -12.19
C ASN A 177 1.40 18.33 -11.27
N THR A 178 1.46 18.87 -10.05
CA THR A 178 2.47 18.50 -9.05
C THR A 178 2.14 17.23 -8.27
N GLY A 179 0.89 16.73 -8.32
CA GLY A 179 0.48 15.50 -7.64
C GLY A 179 1.22 14.26 -8.15
N LEU A 180 1.69 14.29 -9.40
CA LEU A 180 2.57 13.25 -9.95
C LEU A 180 3.87 13.06 -9.15
N ARG A 181 4.32 14.08 -8.41
CA ARG A 181 5.54 14.01 -7.57
C ARG A 181 5.34 13.15 -6.32
N ASN A 182 4.10 12.83 -5.94
CA ASN A 182 3.81 12.07 -4.74
C ASN A 182 4.49 10.69 -4.79
N GLY A 183 5.19 10.35 -3.71
CA GLY A 183 5.50 8.95 -3.40
C GLY A 183 4.59 8.45 -2.28
N ASN A 184 4.86 7.26 -1.79
CA ASN A 184 4.17 6.66 -0.66
C ASN A 184 5.19 6.12 0.35
N PRO A 185 5.29 6.71 1.55
CA PRO A 185 6.29 6.31 2.54
C PRO A 185 6.10 4.88 3.05
N SER A 186 4.87 4.32 2.99
CA SER A 186 4.67 2.92 3.33
C SER A 186 5.22 1.98 2.26
N GLY A 187 5.14 2.37 0.98
CA GLY A 187 5.78 1.65 -0.13
C GLY A 187 7.31 1.71 -0.05
N ALA A 188 7.87 2.88 0.25
CA ALA A 188 9.30 3.04 0.52
C ALA A 188 9.78 2.14 1.68
N THR A 189 9.00 2.08 2.76
CA THR A 189 9.30 1.23 3.92
C THR A 189 9.25 -0.25 3.58
N ALA A 190 8.26 -0.71 2.82
CA ALA A 190 8.16 -2.11 2.40
C ALA A 190 9.42 -2.53 1.61
N LEU A 191 9.80 -1.75 0.59
CA LEU A 191 11.01 -2.02 -0.20
C LEU A 191 12.30 -2.05 0.64
N GLU A 192 12.41 -1.17 1.64
CA GLU A 192 13.57 -1.12 2.53
C GLU A 192 13.64 -2.31 3.51
N MET A 193 12.48 -2.89 3.84
CA MET A 193 12.34 -3.95 4.84
C MET A 193 12.30 -5.36 4.26
N ASP A 194 12.06 -5.51 2.96
CA ASP A 194 11.97 -6.81 2.30
C ASP A 194 13.24 -7.67 2.49
N GLY A 195 13.07 -8.90 2.95
CA GLY A 195 14.16 -9.85 3.23
C GLY A 195 15.15 -9.39 4.31
N ARG A 196 14.82 -8.37 5.12
CA ARG A 196 15.72 -7.90 6.19
C ARG A 196 15.67 -8.84 7.39
N GLU A 197 16.86 -9.24 7.84
CA GLU A 197 17.07 -9.90 9.13
C GLU A 197 17.63 -8.90 10.15
N ILE A 198 17.01 -8.83 11.33
CA ILE A 198 17.39 -7.94 12.43
C ILE A 198 17.50 -8.75 13.72
N THR A 199 18.65 -8.72 14.39
CA THR A 199 18.80 -9.32 15.72
C THR A 199 18.01 -8.53 16.74
N LEU A 200 17.16 -9.23 17.49
CA LEU A 200 16.31 -8.71 18.56
C LEU A 200 17.00 -8.79 19.92
N ASP A 201 16.41 -8.13 20.93
CA ASP A 201 17.01 -7.98 22.27
C ASP A 201 17.22 -9.33 22.98
N ASP A 202 16.38 -10.34 22.68
CA ASP A 202 16.46 -11.70 23.21
C ASP A 202 17.43 -12.61 22.42
N GLY A 203 18.13 -12.07 21.41
CA GLY A 203 19.01 -12.82 20.52
C GLY A 203 18.29 -13.60 19.40
N SER A 204 16.96 -13.52 19.33
CA SER A 204 16.20 -14.02 18.17
C SER A 204 16.41 -13.12 16.95
N VAL A 205 16.02 -13.60 15.76
CA VAL A 205 16.18 -12.87 14.49
C VAL A 205 14.81 -12.55 13.92
N LEU A 206 14.48 -11.27 13.83
CA LEU A 206 13.32 -10.78 13.09
C LEU A 206 13.63 -10.86 11.59
N HIS A 207 12.90 -11.72 10.88
CA HIS A 207 12.88 -11.81 9.43
C HIS A 207 11.63 -11.10 8.91
N VAL A 208 11.82 -10.08 8.07
CA VAL A 208 10.72 -9.28 7.52
C VAL A 208 10.59 -9.55 6.03
N GLU A 209 9.42 -10.01 5.61
CA GLU A 209 9.00 -10.07 4.21
C GLU A 209 7.99 -8.97 3.93
N SER A 210 7.95 -8.47 2.70
CA SER A 210 7.07 -7.36 2.36
C SER A 210 6.36 -7.53 1.03
N TYR A 211 5.29 -6.74 0.85
CA TYR A 211 4.59 -6.65 -0.43
C TYR A 211 3.91 -5.29 -0.57
N ILE A 212 3.55 -4.93 -1.81
CA ILE A 212 2.87 -3.67 -2.12
C ILE A 212 1.42 -3.92 -2.53
N LEU A 213 0.51 -3.20 -1.89
CA LEU A 213 -0.90 -3.17 -2.27
C LEU A 213 -1.18 -2.09 -3.32
N PRO A 214 -2.08 -2.36 -4.28
CA PRO A 214 -2.56 -1.33 -5.20
C PRO A 214 -3.40 -0.29 -4.48
N VAL A 215 -3.50 0.91 -5.04
CA VAL A 215 -4.46 1.92 -4.57
C VAL A 215 -5.71 1.85 -5.46
N SER A 216 -6.33 0.67 -5.58
CA SER A 216 -7.54 0.41 -6.40
C SER A 216 -8.39 -0.66 -5.73
N TYR A 217 -9.72 -0.61 -5.83
CA TYR A 217 -10.61 -1.53 -5.11
C TYR A 217 -10.78 -2.91 -5.75
N ASP A 218 -10.83 -3.00 -7.09
CA ASP A 218 -11.01 -4.27 -7.82
C ASP A 218 -10.03 -5.36 -7.32
N PRO A 219 -8.72 -5.11 -7.15
CA PRO A 219 -7.80 -6.11 -6.62
C PRO A 219 -8.09 -6.58 -5.18
N PHE A 220 -8.49 -5.67 -4.29
CA PHE A 220 -8.89 -6.05 -2.92
C PHE A 220 -10.15 -6.89 -2.97
N HIS A 221 -11.14 -6.44 -3.74
CA HIS A 221 -12.38 -7.16 -3.90
C HIS A 221 -12.14 -8.54 -4.52
N ALA A 222 -11.19 -8.70 -5.44
CA ALA A 222 -10.78 -9.99 -6.00
C ALA A 222 -10.00 -10.88 -5.02
N GLY A 223 -9.57 -10.36 -3.87
CA GLY A 223 -8.90 -11.08 -2.78
C GLY A 223 -7.38 -11.03 -2.82
N MET A 224 -6.78 -10.02 -3.46
CA MET A 224 -5.32 -9.91 -3.62
C MET A 224 -4.57 -9.97 -2.28
N GLN A 225 -5.09 -9.29 -1.25
CA GLN A 225 -4.45 -9.26 0.06
C GLN A 225 -4.55 -10.62 0.77
N GLU A 226 -5.74 -11.21 0.79
CA GLU A 226 -5.97 -12.50 1.44
C GLU A 226 -5.23 -13.63 0.71
N ASP A 227 -5.16 -13.59 -0.62
CA ASP A 227 -4.39 -14.54 -1.42
C ASP A 227 -2.87 -14.43 -1.20
N THR A 228 -2.41 -13.28 -0.71
CA THR A 228 -1.01 -13.06 -0.33
C THR A 228 -0.74 -13.58 1.07
N LEU A 229 -1.58 -13.23 2.04
CA LEU A 229 -1.35 -13.52 3.46
C LEU A 229 -1.82 -14.92 3.89
N GLY A 230 -2.93 -15.37 3.34
CA GLY A 230 -3.62 -16.58 3.78
C GLY A 230 -2.77 -17.86 3.74
N PRO A 231 -1.87 -18.07 2.76
CA PRO A 231 -0.90 -19.17 2.82
C PRO A 231 -0.01 -19.16 4.07
N TRP A 232 0.42 -17.97 4.52
CA TRP A 232 1.32 -17.79 5.67
C TRP A 232 0.60 -17.81 7.03
N PHE A 233 -0.73 -17.75 7.02
CA PHE A 233 -1.56 -17.84 8.23
C PHE A 233 -1.92 -19.29 8.58
N LYS A 234 -1.79 -20.21 7.62
CA LYS A 234 -1.98 -21.65 7.84
C LYS A 234 -0.92 -22.19 8.79
N ALA A 235 -1.29 -23.21 9.56
CA ALA A 235 -0.35 -23.91 10.43
C ALA A 235 0.79 -24.53 9.61
N GLY A 236 2.03 -24.30 10.05
CA GLY A 236 3.23 -24.81 9.38
C GLY A 236 4.51 -24.20 9.97
N PRO A 237 5.68 -24.75 9.61
CA PRO A 237 6.98 -24.31 10.15
C PRO A 237 7.37 -22.88 9.71
N LYS A 238 6.74 -22.37 8.65
CA LYS A 238 6.92 -21.02 8.10
C LYS A 238 5.78 -20.06 8.45
N ARG A 239 4.86 -20.43 9.34
CA ARG A 239 3.71 -19.58 9.68
C ARG A 239 4.20 -18.25 10.22
N VAL A 240 3.57 -17.16 9.78
CA VAL A 240 3.92 -15.80 10.20
C VAL A 240 3.68 -15.60 11.71
N ASP A 241 4.55 -14.81 12.35
CA ASP A 241 4.48 -14.44 13.77
C ASP A 241 3.91 -13.02 13.97
N ALA A 242 3.88 -12.17 12.93
CA ALA A 242 3.20 -10.87 12.91
C ALA A 242 2.81 -10.41 11.49
N SER A 243 1.64 -9.77 11.33
CA SER A 243 1.15 -9.27 10.04
C SER A 243 0.72 -7.80 10.12
N ILE A 244 1.50 -6.90 9.53
CA ILE A 244 1.35 -5.45 9.72
C ILE A 244 1.03 -4.78 8.39
N THR A 245 -0.06 -4.02 8.31
CA THR A 245 -0.31 -3.19 7.12
C THR A 245 0.08 -1.75 7.39
N MET A 246 0.61 -1.06 6.39
CA MET A 246 1.07 0.32 6.54
C MET A 246 0.59 1.20 5.38
N SER A 247 0.14 2.41 5.69
CA SER A 247 -0.17 3.43 4.68
C SER A 247 0.16 4.83 5.18
N GLN A 248 0.17 5.79 4.26
CA GLN A 248 0.30 7.20 4.61
C GLN A 248 -1.00 7.72 5.27
N GLY A 249 -0.86 8.37 6.42
CA GLY A 249 -1.96 8.92 7.22
C GLY A 249 -1.90 10.43 7.35
N SER A 250 -1.91 10.94 8.59
CA SER A 250 -1.92 12.38 8.90
C SER A 250 -0.52 13.01 8.85
N ALA A 251 -0.46 14.34 8.86
CA ALA A 251 0.81 15.04 8.89
C ALA A 251 1.54 14.84 10.24
N ASN A 252 2.84 14.58 10.19
CA ASN A 252 3.78 14.59 11.31
C ASN A 252 3.50 13.61 12.48
N VAL A 253 2.69 12.57 12.31
CA VAL A 253 2.38 11.60 13.38
C VAL A 253 2.27 10.17 12.84
N PHE A 254 2.72 9.20 13.63
CA PHE A 254 2.41 7.78 13.45
C PHE A 254 1.14 7.42 14.23
N ASN A 255 0.11 6.99 13.52
CA ASN A 255 -1.15 6.54 14.10
C ASN A 255 -1.16 5.01 14.16
N LEU A 256 -1.21 4.45 15.37
CA LEU A 256 -1.38 3.02 15.59
C LEU A 256 -2.88 2.73 15.68
N GLU A 257 -3.46 2.22 14.59
CA GLU A 257 -4.92 2.13 14.48
C GLU A 257 -5.48 1.03 15.39
N GLN A 258 -6.47 1.39 16.21
CA GLN A 258 -7.15 0.45 17.10
C GLN A 258 -8.30 -0.29 16.41
N TRP A 259 -9.12 0.44 15.66
CA TRP A 259 -10.37 -0.04 15.06
C TRP A 259 -10.31 0.03 13.55
N ASN A 260 -10.66 -1.06 12.89
CA ASN A 260 -10.77 -1.14 11.44
C ASN A 260 -12.23 -1.43 11.07
N ALA A 261 -12.81 -0.66 10.17
CA ALA A 261 -14.23 -0.75 9.81
C ALA A 261 -14.45 -1.64 8.59
N ARG A 262 -15.55 -2.39 8.57
CA ARG A 262 -16.09 -3.06 7.38
C ARG A 262 -16.76 -2.02 6.47
N TYR A 263 -16.00 -1.06 5.98
CA TYR A 263 -16.53 0.05 5.21
C TYR A 263 -15.46 0.74 4.37
N HIS A 264 -15.82 1.17 3.17
CA HIS A 264 -15.04 2.07 2.35
C HIS A 264 -15.92 3.19 1.78
N GLY A 265 -15.39 4.41 1.78
CA GLY A 265 -16.07 5.64 1.45
C GLY A 265 -15.95 6.03 -0.04
N PRO A 266 -16.50 7.19 -0.42
CA PRO A 266 -16.71 7.57 -1.82
C PRO A 266 -15.45 8.14 -2.51
N SER A 267 -14.26 7.66 -2.13
CA SER A 267 -12.99 8.10 -2.73
C SER A 267 -12.56 7.16 -3.84
N ALA A 268 -12.11 7.72 -4.97
CA ALA A 268 -11.66 6.95 -6.13
C ALA A 268 -10.32 6.24 -5.88
N GLY A 269 -10.13 5.08 -6.51
CA GLY A 269 -8.81 4.46 -6.68
C GLY A 269 -7.94 5.19 -7.72
N ASN A 270 -6.71 4.71 -7.91
CA ASN A 270 -5.81 5.15 -8.97
C ASN A 270 -6.39 4.86 -10.35
N ASP A 271 -7.20 3.81 -10.49
CA ASP A 271 -8.00 3.46 -11.67
C ASP A 271 -9.19 4.40 -11.93
N GLY A 272 -9.43 5.35 -11.02
CA GLY A 272 -10.49 6.34 -11.07
C GLY A 272 -11.86 5.83 -10.64
N ILE A 273 -12.00 4.54 -10.33
CA ILE A 273 -13.29 3.95 -9.97
C ILE A 273 -13.64 4.34 -8.53
N ILE A 274 -14.87 4.82 -8.34
CA ILE A 274 -15.47 5.03 -7.02
C ILE A 274 -16.40 3.84 -6.75
N TYR A 275 -16.14 3.07 -5.69
CA TYR A 275 -16.97 1.91 -5.32
C TYR A 275 -18.18 2.30 -4.47
N CYS A 276 -17.96 3.16 -3.47
CA CYS A 276 -19.03 3.64 -2.61
C CYS A 276 -19.68 4.89 -3.23
N PRO A 277 -20.98 4.89 -3.54
CA PRO A 277 -21.64 6.06 -4.12
C PRO A 277 -21.60 7.27 -3.19
N VAL A 278 -21.71 8.46 -3.78
CA VAL A 278 -21.93 9.73 -3.05
C VAL A 278 -23.33 9.77 -2.41
N GLY A 279 -24.27 8.95 -2.90
CA GLY A 279 -25.65 8.82 -2.44
C GLY A 279 -25.82 7.83 -1.29
N ASN A 280 -26.64 6.78 -1.47
CA ASN A 280 -26.94 5.82 -0.41
C ASN A 280 -25.67 5.11 0.08
N ARG A 281 -25.18 5.53 1.25
CA ARG A 281 -23.89 5.13 1.82
C ARG A 281 -23.99 4.02 2.85
N LEU A 282 -25.15 3.37 2.98
CA LEU A 282 -25.32 2.27 3.91
C LEU A 282 -24.54 1.03 3.44
N PRO A 283 -23.91 0.26 4.34
CA PRO A 283 -23.12 -0.92 3.95
C PRO A 283 -23.89 -1.94 3.09
N LYS A 284 -25.20 -2.11 3.33
CA LYS A 284 -26.04 -3.04 2.56
C LYS A 284 -26.30 -2.63 1.11
N TYR A 285 -25.99 -1.38 0.74
CA TYR A 285 -26.24 -0.87 -0.60
C TYR A 285 -25.13 -1.30 -1.56
N VAL A 286 -25.53 -1.88 -2.70
CA VAL A 286 -24.62 -2.32 -3.76
C VAL A 286 -24.96 -1.62 -5.08
N LEU A 287 -23.92 -1.26 -5.82
CA LEU A 287 -24.00 -0.76 -7.19
C LEU A 287 -24.23 -1.91 -8.17
N PRO A 288 -25.08 -1.71 -9.21
CA PRO A 288 -25.20 -2.67 -10.30
C PRO A 288 -23.89 -2.86 -11.08
N ILE A 289 -23.63 -4.09 -11.52
CA ILE A 289 -22.57 -4.38 -12.50
C ILE A 289 -22.85 -3.58 -13.78
N GLY A 290 -21.81 -3.03 -14.39
CA GLY A 290 -21.90 -2.14 -15.55
C GLY A 290 -22.00 -0.66 -15.19
N THR A 291 -22.16 -0.31 -13.91
CA THR A 291 -22.24 1.10 -13.47
C THR A 291 -20.92 1.82 -13.74
N ILE A 292 -20.95 2.96 -14.43
CA ILE A 292 -19.79 3.85 -14.58
C ILE A 292 -19.90 4.96 -13.53
N THR A 293 -19.04 4.93 -12.52
CA THR A 293 -19.12 5.89 -11.40
C THR A 293 -18.38 7.19 -11.65
N VAL A 294 -17.40 7.18 -12.56
CA VAL A 294 -16.65 8.37 -13.01
C VAL A 294 -16.49 8.32 -14.53
N PRO A 295 -16.64 9.45 -15.25
CA PRO A 295 -16.43 9.48 -16.70
C PRO A 295 -15.05 8.97 -17.10
N ASN A 296 -15.00 8.16 -18.17
CA ASN A 296 -13.78 7.59 -18.73
C ASN A 296 -13.02 6.61 -17.80
N THR A 297 -13.69 6.00 -16.82
CA THR A 297 -13.18 4.81 -16.10
C THR A 297 -13.81 3.54 -16.65
N ALA A 298 -13.29 2.38 -16.23
CA ALA A 298 -14.00 1.12 -16.43
C ALA A 298 -15.30 1.11 -15.61
N PRO A 299 -16.35 0.41 -16.06
CA PRO A 299 -17.54 0.17 -15.26
C PRO A 299 -17.23 -0.80 -14.10
N ILE A 300 -18.06 -0.74 -13.06
CA ILE A 300 -18.11 -1.75 -12.00
C ILE A 300 -18.25 -3.14 -12.64
N SER A 301 -17.28 -4.00 -12.37
CA SER A 301 -17.17 -5.34 -12.96
C SER A 301 -17.44 -6.46 -11.96
N MET A 302 -17.50 -6.13 -10.66
CA MET A 302 -17.55 -7.11 -9.58
C MET A 302 -18.86 -7.05 -8.78
N PRO A 303 -19.43 -8.20 -8.39
CA PRO A 303 -20.62 -8.24 -7.52
C PRO A 303 -20.31 -7.66 -6.13
N GLY A 304 -21.33 -7.26 -5.36
CA GLY A 304 -21.10 -6.71 -4.01
C GLY A 304 -20.37 -5.36 -3.96
N SER A 305 -20.13 -4.71 -5.11
CA SER A 305 -19.55 -3.37 -5.18
C SER A 305 -20.46 -2.37 -4.48
N GLY A 306 -19.94 -1.60 -3.52
CA GLY A 306 -20.75 -0.70 -2.70
C GLY A 306 -19.86 0.02 -1.70
N CYS A 307 -20.37 0.27 -0.49
CA CYS A 307 -19.58 0.86 0.60
C CYS A 307 -19.09 -0.18 1.62
N ASP A 308 -19.37 -1.46 1.42
CA ASP A 308 -19.02 -2.54 2.35
C ASP A 308 -17.72 -3.24 1.92
N THR A 309 -16.84 -3.48 2.89
CA THR A 309 -15.64 -4.28 2.67
C THR A 309 -16.03 -5.75 2.59
N ASN A 310 -15.89 -6.35 1.41
CA ASN A 310 -16.25 -7.76 1.16
C ASN A 310 -15.02 -8.64 0.89
N PRO A 311 -14.51 -9.38 1.89
CA PRO A 311 -13.50 -10.41 1.70
C PRO A 311 -14.03 -11.64 0.98
N GLN A 312 -13.14 -12.33 0.28
CA GLN A 312 -13.48 -13.47 -0.56
C GLN A 312 -13.87 -14.71 0.26
N SER A 313 -14.92 -15.41 -0.19
CA SER A 313 -15.50 -16.57 0.50
C SER A 313 -14.52 -17.73 0.68
N ARG A 314 -13.56 -17.91 -0.23
CA ARG A 314 -12.50 -18.92 -0.12
C ARG A 314 -11.62 -18.77 1.13
N TRP A 315 -11.58 -17.58 1.72
CA TRP A 315 -10.85 -17.31 2.96
C TRP A 315 -11.78 -17.26 4.18
N LEU A 316 -13.01 -16.76 4.03
CA LEU A 316 -13.98 -16.67 5.12
C LEU A 316 -14.71 -17.99 5.44
N GLY A 317 -14.84 -18.88 4.45
CA GLY A 317 -15.65 -20.11 4.55
C GLY A 317 -17.14 -19.91 4.28
N TYR A 318 -17.59 -18.70 3.93
CA TYR A 318 -18.97 -18.38 3.55
C TYR A 318 -19.02 -17.22 2.54
N ASP A 319 -20.14 -17.07 1.83
CA ASP A 319 -20.33 -16.00 0.85
C ASP A 319 -20.79 -14.70 1.53
N ALA A 320 -19.86 -13.75 1.69
CA ALA A 320 -20.15 -12.41 2.18
C ALA A 320 -20.53 -11.41 1.08
N ILE A 321 -20.35 -11.77 -0.20
CA ILE A 321 -20.46 -10.86 -1.35
C ILE A 321 -21.90 -10.85 -1.89
N SER A 322 -22.50 -12.03 -2.07
CA SER A 322 -23.82 -12.14 -2.71
C SER A 322 -24.98 -11.87 -1.75
N ALA A 323 -24.76 -12.02 -0.44
CA ALA A 323 -25.77 -11.84 0.59
C ALA A 323 -25.18 -11.07 1.78
N TRP A 324 -25.42 -9.76 1.82
CA TRP A 324 -24.94 -8.95 2.93
C TRP A 324 -25.61 -9.38 4.25
N LEU A 325 -24.78 -9.71 5.23
CA LEU A 325 -25.18 -10.02 6.60
C LEU A 325 -24.51 -9.04 7.54
N LYS A 326 -25.30 -8.42 8.43
CA LYS A 326 -24.81 -7.38 9.35
C LYS A 326 -23.59 -7.83 10.16
N GLU A 327 -23.64 -9.03 10.73
CA GLU A 327 -22.63 -9.51 11.68
C GLU A 327 -21.63 -10.51 11.06
N ALA A 328 -21.72 -10.77 9.76
CA ALA A 328 -20.89 -11.75 9.07
C ALA A 328 -20.30 -11.17 7.76
N PRO A 329 -19.04 -10.67 7.78
CA PRO A 329 -18.15 -10.53 8.95
C PRO A 329 -18.50 -9.33 9.87
N PRO A 330 -17.85 -9.22 11.06
CA PRO A 330 -18.14 -8.17 12.04
C PRO A 330 -17.98 -6.76 11.48
N GLN A 331 -18.78 -5.80 11.94
CA GLN A 331 -18.71 -4.41 11.46
C GLN A 331 -17.36 -3.74 11.78
N PHE A 332 -16.70 -4.13 12.85
CA PHE A 332 -15.36 -3.67 13.18
C PHE A 332 -14.47 -4.84 13.57
N THR A 333 -13.19 -4.76 13.20
CA THR A 333 -12.14 -5.61 13.75
C THR A 333 -11.16 -4.79 14.57
N THR A 334 -10.41 -5.47 15.43
CA THR A 334 -9.54 -4.83 16.42
C THR A 334 -8.08 -5.16 16.16
N SER A 335 -7.22 -4.17 16.33
CA SER A 335 -5.77 -4.34 16.29
C SER A 335 -5.25 -5.12 17.49
N SER A 336 -4.28 -6.01 17.26
CA SER A 336 -3.54 -6.76 18.29
C SER A 336 -2.06 -6.33 18.38
N LEU A 337 -1.73 -5.13 17.89
CA LEU A 337 -0.39 -4.57 18.02
C LEU A 337 0.00 -4.39 19.51
N PRO A 338 1.30 -4.49 19.86
CA PRO A 338 1.78 -4.23 21.22
C PRO A 338 1.82 -2.72 21.51
N ILE A 339 0.65 -2.08 21.53
CA ILE A 339 0.46 -0.61 21.56
C ILE A 339 1.29 0.05 22.65
N ALA A 340 1.24 -0.47 23.89
CA ALA A 340 1.97 0.12 25.02
C ALA A 340 3.48 0.19 24.77
N ALA A 341 4.07 -0.87 24.22
CA ALA A 341 5.48 -0.89 23.86
C ALA A 341 5.78 0.07 22.69
N MET A 342 4.89 0.15 21.71
CA MET A 342 5.09 0.99 20.53
C MET A 342 5.01 2.50 20.84
N VAL A 343 4.03 2.94 21.64
CA VAL A 343 3.89 4.37 22.00
C VAL A 343 4.95 4.83 23.01
N THR A 344 5.44 3.93 23.88
CA THR A 344 6.48 4.27 24.88
C THR A 344 7.90 3.94 24.43
N GLY A 345 8.07 3.27 23.30
CA GLY A 345 9.34 2.73 22.82
C GLY A 345 10.35 3.77 22.30
N LYS A 346 10.00 5.06 22.31
CA LYS A 346 10.86 6.19 21.89
C LYS A 346 11.48 5.97 20.50
N THR A 347 10.68 5.48 19.55
CA THR A 347 11.16 5.13 18.20
C THR A 347 11.64 6.34 17.41
N ASN A 348 11.31 7.56 17.84
CA ASN A 348 11.82 8.81 17.29
C ASN A 348 13.28 9.10 17.67
N ALA A 349 13.82 8.49 18.73
CA ALA A 349 15.14 8.81 19.25
C ALA A 349 16.25 8.66 18.19
N GLY A 350 17.14 9.66 18.06
CA GLY A 350 18.23 9.67 17.08
C GLY A 350 17.81 9.81 15.62
N ILE A 351 16.54 10.14 15.34
CA ILE A 351 16.05 10.39 13.98
C ILE A 351 15.98 11.90 13.76
N PRO A 352 16.74 12.46 12.80
CA PRO A 352 16.65 13.88 12.47
C PRO A 352 15.22 14.27 12.11
N ARG A 353 14.67 15.27 12.80
CA ARG A 353 13.34 15.80 12.48
C ARG A 353 13.38 16.55 11.14
N PRO A 354 12.53 16.19 10.15
CA PRO A 354 12.54 16.86 8.85
C PRO A 354 12.19 18.35 8.93
N PRO A 355 12.70 19.19 8.02
CA PRO A 355 12.40 20.63 8.02
C PRO A 355 10.89 20.91 7.94
N GLY A 356 10.37 21.65 8.92
CA GLY A 356 8.95 22.01 9.00
C GLY A 356 8.04 20.95 9.63
N ALA A 357 8.57 19.79 10.05
CA ALA A 357 7.81 18.81 10.81
C ALA A 357 7.59 19.28 12.26
N THR A 358 6.44 18.96 12.82
CA THR A 358 6.05 19.25 14.21
C THR A 358 5.96 17.96 15.02
N SER A 359 6.54 17.93 16.20
CA SER A 359 6.41 16.84 17.17
C SER A 359 6.60 17.40 18.59
N GLU A 360 6.17 16.67 19.62
CA GLU A 360 6.41 17.03 21.03
C GLU A 360 7.92 17.11 21.35
N GLY A 361 8.71 16.27 20.69
CA GLY A 361 10.17 16.21 20.82
C GLY A 361 10.94 16.99 19.75
N ALA A 362 12.26 16.93 19.83
CA ALA A 362 13.17 17.51 18.83
C ALA A 362 13.55 16.53 17.69
N GLU A 363 13.23 15.25 17.86
CA GLU A 363 13.62 14.15 16.97
C GLU A 363 12.38 13.42 16.45
N GLY A 364 12.48 12.92 15.21
CA GLY A 364 11.45 12.14 14.54
C GLY A 364 10.04 12.73 14.62
N PHE A 365 9.07 11.83 14.62
CA PHE A 365 7.64 12.12 14.71
C PHE A 365 7.03 11.50 15.97
N ASP A 366 5.90 12.02 16.40
CA ASP A 366 5.17 11.45 17.52
C ASP A 366 4.49 10.12 17.12
N VAL A 367 4.26 9.26 18.11
CA VAL A 367 3.50 8.01 17.95
C VAL A 367 2.29 8.04 18.87
N THR A 368 1.10 7.79 18.33
CA THR A 368 -0.14 7.77 19.11
C THR A 368 -0.90 6.47 18.94
N TRP A 369 -1.55 6.02 20.02
CA TRP A 369 -2.60 5.02 19.90
C TRP A 369 -3.84 5.68 19.32
N HIS A 370 -4.18 5.37 18.08
CA HIS A 370 -5.24 6.06 17.36
C HIS A 370 -6.56 5.31 17.52
N THR A 371 -7.49 5.93 18.26
CA THR A 371 -8.70 5.27 18.78
C THR A 371 -10.01 5.87 18.28
N ASN A 372 -9.95 6.79 17.31
CA ASN A 372 -11.15 7.32 16.66
C ASN A 372 -11.80 6.25 15.77
N TYR A 373 -13.09 6.44 15.52
CA TYR A 373 -13.87 5.69 14.54
C TYR A 373 -15.19 6.42 14.30
N SER A 374 -15.86 6.09 13.21
CA SER A 374 -17.22 6.57 12.94
C SER A 374 -18.13 5.40 12.59
N TYR A 375 -19.40 5.54 12.96
CA TYR A 375 -20.39 4.49 12.80
C TYR A 375 -21.78 5.05 12.51
N PHE A 376 -22.60 4.28 11.82
CA PHE A 376 -24.04 4.48 11.72
C PHE A 376 -24.72 3.83 12.92
N ALA A 377 -25.69 4.51 13.54
CA ALA A 377 -26.36 4.02 14.75
C ALA A 377 -27.04 2.65 14.54
N ASP A 378 -27.56 2.44 13.33
CA ASP A 378 -28.07 1.20 12.77
C ASP A 378 -27.61 1.08 11.30
N CYS A 379 -28.09 0.06 10.58
CA CYS A 379 -27.72 -0.18 9.19
C CYS A 379 -28.78 0.34 8.19
N ASP A 380 -29.68 1.20 8.67
CA ASP A 380 -30.84 1.71 7.95
C ASP A 380 -30.82 3.24 7.82
N ASN A 381 -29.98 3.92 8.61
CA ASN A 381 -29.85 5.38 8.65
C ASN A 381 -28.40 5.84 8.41
N GLU A 382 -28.22 6.76 7.46
CA GLU A 382 -26.91 7.32 7.10
C GLU A 382 -26.37 8.37 8.09
N ALA A 383 -27.11 8.67 9.16
CA ALA A 383 -26.64 9.54 10.23
C ALA A 383 -25.44 8.89 10.96
N GLY A 384 -24.25 9.40 10.66
CA GLY A 384 -23.00 8.96 11.27
C GLY A 384 -22.75 9.63 12.62
N THR A 385 -22.19 8.88 13.56
CA THR A 385 -21.60 9.37 14.81
C THR A 385 -20.09 9.15 14.76
N THR A 386 -19.32 10.15 15.18
CA THR A 386 -17.85 10.07 15.25
C THR A 386 -17.41 10.08 16.70
N VAL A 387 -16.51 9.16 17.04
CA VAL A 387 -15.81 9.11 18.32
C VAL A 387 -14.40 9.63 18.09
N ALA A 388 -13.99 10.63 18.88
CA ALA A 388 -12.67 11.21 18.78
C ALA A 388 -11.58 10.27 19.33
N SER A 389 -10.34 10.46 18.87
CA SER A 389 -9.18 9.78 19.45
C SER A 389 -8.86 10.34 20.84
N ASN A 390 -8.08 9.61 21.63
CA ASN A 390 -7.67 10.01 22.98
C ASN A 390 -6.70 11.22 23.01
N GLY A 391 -6.01 11.51 21.90
CA GLY A 391 -5.15 12.69 21.76
C GLY A 391 -3.80 12.63 22.49
N VAL A 392 -3.43 11.47 23.06
CA VAL A 392 -2.16 11.29 23.76
C VAL A 392 -1.06 10.86 22.78
N MET A 393 0.08 11.54 22.85
CA MET A 393 1.27 11.26 22.05
C MET A 393 2.35 10.62 22.94
N ASN A 394 3.11 9.68 22.38
CA ASN A 394 4.31 9.06 22.97
C ASN A 394 4.11 8.44 24.37
N ALA A 395 2.87 8.11 24.72
CA ALA A 395 2.49 7.55 26.01
C ALA A 395 1.16 6.78 25.86
N MET A 396 0.87 5.93 26.86
CA MET A 396 -0.46 5.33 26.96
C MET A 396 -1.45 6.36 27.53
N PRO A 397 -2.64 6.53 26.92
CA PRO A 397 -3.74 7.26 27.55
C PRO A 397 -4.29 6.47 28.75
N ASP A 398 -5.18 7.10 29.52
CA ASP A 398 -6.07 6.36 30.41
C ASP A 398 -6.90 5.37 29.56
N PRO A 399 -6.77 4.04 29.77
CA PRO A 399 -7.47 3.05 28.97
C PRO A 399 -9.00 3.18 29.02
N SER A 400 -9.56 3.78 30.07
CA SER A 400 -11.01 4.00 30.19
C SER A 400 -11.57 4.99 29.16
N LEU A 401 -10.70 5.80 28.54
CA LEU A 401 -11.06 6.72 27.46
C LEU A 401 -11.23 6.01 26.12
N VAL A 402 -10.72 4.78 25.99
CA VAL A 402 -10.78 4.01 24.74
C VAL A 402 -12.05 3.16 24.73
N LYS A 403 -13.05 3.66 23.99
CA LYS A 403 -14.36 3.02 23.88
C LYS A 403 -14.41 2.14 22.64
N ALA A 404 -14.91 0.92 22.80
CA ALA A 404 -15.17 0.03 21.68
C ALA A 404 -16.39 0.52 20.87
N PRO A 405 -16.43 0.28 19.55
CA PRO A 405 -17.61 0.50 18.74
C PRO A 405 -18.86 -0.18 19.33
N PRO A 406 -20.03 0.47 19.34
CA PRO A 406 -21.26 -0.14 19.86
C PRO A 406 -21.63 -1.40 19.07
N ALA A 407 -22.03 -2.47 19.75
CA ALA A 407 -22.37 -3.75 19.10
C ALA A 407 -23.56 -3.66 18.13
N THR A 408 -24.44 -2.65 18.29
CA THR A 408 -25.59 -2.46 17.40
C THR A 408 -25.25 -1.65 16.14
N ALA A 409 -24.09 -1.00 16.09
CA ALA A 409 -23.72 -0.05 15.06
C ALA A 409 -23.32 -0.72 13.74
N CYS A 410 -23.49 0.01 12.64
CA CYS A 410 -22.89 -0.33 11.35
C CYS A 410 -21.63 0.53 11.12
N ALA A 411 -20.61 -0.04 10.50
CA ALA A 411 -19.33 0.63 10.32
C ALA A 411 -19.42 1.78 9.30
N GLN A 412 -18.69 2.87 9.56
CA GLN A 412 -18.54 3.99 8.61
C GLN A 412 -17.07 4.36 8.39
N SER A 413 -16.22 4.26 9.41
CA SER A 413 -14.76 4.37 9.27
C SER A 413 -14.04 3.82 10.50
N GLY A 414 -12.88 3.23 10.29
CA GLY A 414 -11.93 2.95 11.35
C GLY A 414 -11.12 4.21 11.70
N GLY A 415 -10.11 4.05 12.55
CA GLY A 415 -9.22 5.17 12.87
C GLY A 415 -8.44 5.66 11.65
N GLY A 416 -8.13 4.74 10.74
CA GLY A 416 -7.52 5.02 9.46
C GLY A 416 -8.44 5.66 8.40
N GLY A 417 -9.66 6.05 8.78
CA GLY A 417 -10.68 6.56 7.88
C GLY A 417 -11.44 5.45 7.16
N ASN A 418 -11.87 5.72 5.93
CA ASN A 418 -12.63 4.79 5.11
C ASN A 418 -12.10 4.70 3.68
N TYR A 419 -10.82 4.95 3.46
CA TYR A 419 -10.18 4.69 2.17
C TYR A 419 -9.53 3.30 2.16
N LEU A 420 -8.68 3.03 1.16
CA LEU A 420 -8.01 1.73 0.98
C LEU A 420 -7.07 1.35 2.14
N SER A 421 -6.61 2.31 2.93
CA SER A 421 -5.90 2.03 4.19
C SER A 421 -6.76 1.25 5.18
N ASN A 422 -8.01 1.68 5.39
CA ASN A 422 -8.99 0.98 6.22
C ASN A 422 -9.36 -0.38 5.62
N GLU A 423 -9.54 -0.46 4.30
CA GLU A 423 -9.81 -1.72 3.58
C GLU A 423 -8.72 -2.77 3.90
N SER A 424 -7.45 -2.37 3.78
CA SER A 424 -6.32 -3.25 4.06
C SER A 424 -6.19 -3.61 5.53
N ALA A 425 -6.40 -2.63 6.42
CA ALA A 425 -6.37 -2.83 7.85
C ALA A 425 -7.43 -3.85 8.30
N TYR A 426 -8.68 -3.66 7.86
CA TYR A 426 -9.80 -4.52 8.19
C TYR A 426 -9.59 -5.95 7.68
N ARG A 427 -9.18 -6.11 6.43
CA ARG A 427 -8.91 -7.44 5.84
C ARG A 427 -7.78 -8.17 6.55
N ASN A 428 -6.72 -7.47 6.95
CA ASN A 428 -5.61 -8.06 7.71
C ASN A 428 -6.06 -8.61 9.07
N THR A 429 -6.73 -7.78 9.86
CA THR A 429 -7.19 -8.17 11.20
C THR A 429 -8.31 -9.22 11.14
N LEU A 430 -9.23 -9.12 10.18
CA LEU A 430 -10.25 -10.12 9.96
C LEU A 430 -9.66 -11.48 9.55
N LEU A 431 -8.64 -11.50 8.68
CA LEU A 431 -7.98 -12.74 8.28
C LEU A 431 -7.29 -13.40 9.48
N ARG A 432 -6.64 -12.62 10.36
CA ARG A 432 -6.05 -13.12 11.61
C ARG A 432 -7.12 -13.78 12.48
N ASP A 433 -8.27 -13.11 12.65
CA ASP A 433 -9.39 -13.62 13.46
C ASP A 433 -10.02 -14.88 12.85
N THR A 434 -10.15 -14.90 11.52
CA THR A 434 -10.68 -16.05 10.76
C THR A 434 -9.81 -17.29 10.95
N PHE A 435 -8.48 -17.12 10.96
CA PHE A 435 -7.50 -18.17 11.23
C PHE A 435 -7.24 -18.42 12.72
N LYS A 436 -7.90 -17.66 13.62
CA LYS A 436 -7.78 -17.76 15.08
C LYS A 436 -6.34 -17.64 15.58
N LEU A 437 -5.58 -16.71 15.01
CA LEU A 437 -4.17 -16.51 15.36
C LEU A 437 -4.02 -15.54 16.54
N ASP A 438 -3.24 -15.93 17.55
CA ASP A 438 -2.76 -15.04 18.63
C ASP A 438 -1.40 -14.42 18.23
N ILE A 439 -1.43 -13.57 17.21
CA ILE A 439 -0.26 -12.82 16.72
C ILE A 439 -0.57 -11.32 16.64
N PRO A 440 0.44 -10.44 16.72
CA PRO A 440 0.25 -9.04 16.37
C PRO A 440 -0.20 -8.88 14.93
N ALA A 441 -1.39 -8.34 14.74
CA ALA A 441 -1.87 -7.87 13.46
C ALA A 441 -2.64 -6.56 13.63
N GLY A 442 -2.37 -5.61 12.74
CA GLY A 442 -2.98 -4.29 12.80
C GLY A 442 -2.47 -3.40 11.69
N HIS A 443 -2.67 -2.10 11.87
CA HIS A 443 -2.37 -1.11 10.86
C HIS A 443 -1.61 0.08 11.46
N ILE A 444 -0.59 0.54 10.73
CA ILE A 444 0.19 1.72 11.08
C ILE A 444 0.02 2.75 9.97
N HIS A 445 -0.62 3.87 10.32
CA HIS A 445 -0.58 5.05 9.49
C HIS A 445 0.72 5.81 9.76
N VAL A 446 1.57 5.93 8.76
CA VAL A 446 2.83 6.69 8.82
C VAL A 446 2.59 8.16 8.41
N PRO A 447 3.43 9.11 8.82
CA PRO A 447 3.24 10.52 8.47
C PRO A 447 3.20 10.79 6.95
N VAL A 448 2.53 11.87 6.54
CA VAL A 448 2.59 12.36 5.15
C VAL A 448 4.02 12.75 4.77
N MET A 449 4.54 12.19 3.67
CA MET A 449 5.88 12.51 3.18
C MET A 449 5.92 13.63 2.14
N THR A 450 4.81 13.91 1.46
CA THR A 450 4.71 14.89 0.36
C THR A 450 4.80 16.33 0.86
N ASN A 451 5.98 16.71 1.33
CA ASN A 451 6.32 18.05 1.82
C ASN A 451 7.46 18.59 0.97
N PHE A 452 7.11 19.36 -0.06
CA PHE A 452 8.07 20.09 -0.90
C PHE A 452 8.40 21.47 -0.31
N PHE A 453 9.21 22.24 -1.02
CA PHE A 453 9.61 23.60 -0.70
C PHE A 453 8.48 24.42 -0.04
N THR A 454 8.85 25.13 1.04
CA THR A 454 8.06 26.23 1.58
C THR A 454 8.97 27.41 1.89
N ALA A 455 8.45 28.63 1.71
CA ALA A 455 9.20 29.85 2.01
C ALA A 455 9.72 29.90 3.46
N ALA A 456 8.97 29.31 4.40
CA ALA A 456 9.32 29.25 5.82
C ALA A 456 10.59 28.43 6.11
N THR A 457 10.93 27.47 5.23
CA THR A 457 12.08 26.56 5.40
C THR A 457 13.27 26.91 4.49
N GLY A 458 13.16 27.97 3.67
CA GLY A 458 14.16 28.34 2.66
C GLY A 458 14.17 27.45 1.41
N GLY A 459 14.93 27.86 0.39
CA GLY A 459 15.02 27.21 -0.93
C GLY A 459 14.37 28.01 -2.07
N VAL A 460 14.22 27.38 -3.25
CA VAL A 460 13.51 27.95 -4.41
C VAL A 460 12.37 26.99 -4.78
N PRO A 461 11.13 27.48 -4.97
CA PRO A 461 10.05 26.63 -5.48
C PRO A 461 10.39 26.17 -6.90
N ASP A 462 10.28 24.87 -7.17
CA ASP A 462 10.34 24.34 -8.52
C ASP A 462 9.31 23.22 -8.68
N ASP A 463 8.21 23.54 -9.34
CA ASP A 463 7.15 22.58 -9.65
C ASP A 463 7.54 21.61 -10.78
N ASN A 464 8.60 21.90 -11.54
CA ASN A 464 9.14 20.99 -12.56
C ASN A 464 10.16 19.99 -12.00
N ALA A 465 10.64 20.18 -10.76
CA ALA A 465 11.58 19.26 -10.11
C ALA A 465 10.88 17.96 -9.66
N MET A 466 11.53 16.81 -9.88
CA MET A 466 10.99 15.51 -9.45
C MET A 466 11.00 15.33 -7.92
N THR A 467 11.90 16.02 -7.23
CA THR A 467 12.13 15.92 -5.79
C THR A 467 12.75 17.21 -5.24
N ASP A 468 12.84 17.33 -3.93
CA ASP A 468 13.69 18.31 -3.23
C ASP A 468 14.19 17.75 -1.88
N ALA A 469 15.10 18.47 -1.24
CA ALA A 469 15.71 18.04 0.02
C ALA A 469 14.69 17.85 1.16
N ARG A 470 13.58 18.58 1.17
CA ARG A 470 12.57 18.48 2.22
C ARG A 470 11.76 17.19 2.05
N PHE A 471 11.30 16.92 0.84
CA PHE A 471 10.60 15.68 0.50
C PHE A 471 11.45 14.46 0.85
N GLU A 472 12.74 14.49 0.51
CA GLU A 472 13.66 13.40 0.84
C GLU A 472 13.95 13.26 2.34
N ALA A 473 14.03 14.37 3.08
CA ALA A 473 14.20 14.34 4.53
C ALA A 473 12.99 13.69 5.22
N TYR A 474 11.76 14.01 4.79
CA TYR A 474 10.55 13.37 5.29
C TYR A 474 10.53 11.87 5.03
N ARG A 475 10.78 11.44 3.78
CA ARG A 475 10.88 10.01 3.44
C ARG A 475 11.90 9.30 4.33
N THR A 476 13.11 9.85 4.44
CA THR A 476 14.20 9.28 5.23
C THR A 476 13.79 9.08 6.70
N ALA A 477 13.22 10.11 7.33
CA ALA A 477 12.83 10.04 8.73
C ALA A 477 11.67 9.07 8.96
N ILE A 478 10.66 9.06 8.08
CA ILE A 478 9.51 8.16 8.19
C ILE A 478 9.95 6.70 8.06
N VAL A 479 10.75 6.37 7.05
CA VAL A 479 11.25 5.01 6.85
C VAL A 479 12.07 4.58 8.07
N ALA A 480 13.05 5.40 8.50
CA ALA A 480 13.88 5.08 9.66
C ALA A 480 13.07 4.83 10.95
N GLN A 481 12.04 5.64 11.21
CA GLN A 481 11.20 5.47 12.40
C GLN A 481 10.27 4.26 12.29
N THR A 482 9.75 3.98 11.10
CA THR A 482 8.93 2.79 10.87
C THR A 482 9.74 1.51 11.12
N LYS A 483 11.01 1.45 10.67
CA LYS A 483 11.91 0.32 10.98
C LYS A 483 12.00 0.07 12.48
N LYS A 484 12.16 1.14 13.28
CA LYS A 484 12.21 1.03 14.75
C LYS A 484 10.89 0.55 15.35
N LEU A 485 9.74 1.00 14.83
CA LEU A 485 8.42 0.49 15.25
C LEU A 485 8.27 -1.01 14.97
N LEU A 486 8.72 -1.48 13.81
CA LEU A 486 8.69 -2.91 13.47
C LEU A 486 9.60 -3.74 14.39
N VAL A 487 10.79 -3.22 14.75
CA VAL A 487 11.66 -3.87 15.75
C VAL A 487 11.00 -3.93 17.13
N VAL A 488 10.29 -2.88 17.55
CA VAL A 488 9.51 -2.91 18.81
C VAL A 488 8.47 -4.02 18.76
N ILE A 489 7.76 -4.21 17.65
CA ILE A 489 6.83 -5.34 17.49
C ILE A 489 7.59 -6.66 17.59
N GLY A 490 8.73 -6.80 16.90
CA GLY A 490 9.60 -7.98 16.93
C GLY A 490 10.02 -8.37 18.35
N ASN A 491 10.49 -7.41 19.15
CA ASN A 491 10.88 -7.58 20.56
C ASN A 491 9.71 -7.99 21.47
N ASN A 492 8.46 -7.87 21.01
CA ASN A 492 7.25 -8.25 21.74
C ASN A 492 6.57 -9.51 21.20
N LEU A 493 7.23 -10.24 20.28
CA LEU A 493 6.73 -11.53 19.79
C LEU A 493 7.03 -12.66 20.79
N LYS A 494 6.02 -13.49 21.05
CA LYS A 494 6.10 -14.63 21.98
C LYS A 494 6.87 -15.80 21.38
#